data_AF-X1Z4E8-F1
#
_entry.id   AF-X1Z4E8-F1
#
_cell.length_a   1.000
_cell.length_b   1.000
_cell.length_c   1.000
_cell.angle_alpha   90.00
_cell.angle_beta   90.00
_cell.angle_gamma   90.00
#
_symmetry.space_group_name_H-M   'P 1'
#
loop_
_entity.id
_entity.type
_entity.pdbx_description
1 polymer ?
#
loop_
_entity_poly.entity_id
_entity_poly.type
_entity_poly.pdbx_seq_one_letter_code
_entity_poly.pdbx_strand_id
1 'polypeptide(L)'
;MDDNNFVEVPSFSVDESMELLRALMSQEQRCLSEAQQQVVQEAFAGCSSPLYVRLITADARSWTSMNNVEASSLPSGVKECINSFLDQLEKTHGRTLVSHSLAYLTASITGLSDNEMEDVLSLDDAVLSEVYANRPMIISRLPPVSWQKIKYDMRDFLVTRECEGLTTFYWNHRIFIETAKTRYLNDETRRKLIHAGLADYMLGTW
;
A
#
# COMPACT_ATOMS: atom_id res chain seq x y z
N MET A 1 9.58 -22.37 -31.60
CA MET A 1 8.39 -21.85 -30.91
C MET A 1 7.87 -20.74 -31.80
N ASP A 2 6.69 -20.91 -32.38
CA ASP A 2 6.14 -19.97 -33.37
C ASP A 2 5.63 -18.70 -32.69
N ASP A 3 6.07 -17.54 -33.19
CA ASP A 3 5.66 -16.20 -32.71
C ASP A 3 4.16 -15.89 -32.91
N ASN A 4 3.41 -16.76 -33.61
CA ASN A 4 1.97 -16.63 -33.86
C ASN A 4 1.06 -16.87 -32.64
N ASN A 5 1.63 -17.22 -31.48
CA ASN A 5 0.87 -17.51 -30.26
C ASN A 5 1.05 -16.47 -29.13
N PHE A 6 1.67 -15.32 -29.43
CA PHE A 6 1.83 -14.23 -28.46
C PHE A 6 1.03 -13.00 -28.90
N VAL A 7 0.30 -12.41 -27.94
CA VAL A 7 -0.37 -11.12 -28.12
C VAL A 7 0.37 -10.11 -27.24
N GLU A 8 1.03 -9.15 -27.86
CA GLU A 8 1.65 -8.04 -27.16
C GLU A 8 0.57 -7.11 -26.62
N VAL A 9 0.63 -6.82 -25.32
CA VAL A 9 -0.25 -5.84 -24.69
C VAL A 9 0.51 -4.52 -24.65
N PRO A 10 0.15 -3.53 -25.49
CA PRO A 10 0.84 -2.25 -25.50
C PRO A 10 0.60 -1.48 -24.19
N SER A 11 1.57 -0.65 -23.81
CA SER A 11 1.38 0.35 -22.77
C SER A 11 0.31 1.34 -23.20
N PHE A 12 -0.36 1.97 -22.22
CA PHE A 12 -1.34 3.01 -22.53
C PHE A 12 -0.65 4.20 -23.19
N SER A 13 -1.38 4.84 -24.11
CA SER A 13 -1.09 6.20 -24.51
C SER A 13 -1.33 7.17 -23.34
N VAL A 14 -0.82 8.40 -23.46
CA VAL A 14 -1.07 9.46 -22.48
C VAL A 14 -2.56 9.77 -22.40
N ASP A 15 -3.28 9.76 -23.53
CA ASP A 15 -4.70 10.03 -23.57
C ASP A 15 -5.51 8.93 -22.87
N GLU A 16 -5.23 7.65 -23.14
CA GLU A 16 -5.85 6.52 -22.43
C GLU A 16 -5.54 6.55 -20.92
N SER A 17 -4.32 6.95 -20.55
CA SER A 17 -3.92 7.10 -19.14
C SER A 17 -4.72 8.21 -18.45
N MET A 18 -4.93 9.34 -19.13
CA MET A 18 -5.76 10.44 -18.65
C MET A 18 -7.25 10.07 -18.59
N GLU A 19 -7.76 9.30 -19.55
CA GLU A 19 -9.12 8.77 -19.54
C GLU A 19 -9.34 7.82 -18.36
N LEU A 20 -8.39 6.90 -18.11
CA LEU A 20 -8.44 6.02 -16.94
C LEU A 20 -8.42 6.83 -15.64
N LEU A 21 -7.54 7.82 -15.52
CA LEU A 21 -7.49 8.69 -14.34
C LEU A 21 -8.82 9.42 -14.12
N ARG A 22 -9.41 10.00 -15.17
CA ARG A 22 -10.70 10.70 -15.08
C ARG A 22 -11.82 9.74 -14.67
N ALA A 23 -11.85 8.54 -15.24
CA ALA A 23 -12.82 7.51 -14.87
C ALA A 23 -12.70 7.15 -13.38
N LEU A 24 -11.49 6.87 -12.89
CA LEU A 24 -11.24 6.53 -11.48
C LEU A 24 -11.55 7.68 -10.52
N MET A 25 -11.22 8.92 -10.89
CA MET A 25 -11.52 10.12 -10.09
C MET A 25 -13.03 10.40 -10.02
N SER A 26 -13.75 10.19 -11.12
CA SER A 26 -15.20 10.39 -11.20
C SER A 26 -15.99 9.44 -10.29
N GLN A 27 -15.50 8.20 -10.11
CA GLN A 27 -16.09 7.22 -9.19
C GLN A 27 -16.09 7.72 -7.74
N GLU A 28 -15.12 8.58 -7.37
CA GLU A 28 -15.02 9.20 -6.04
C GLU A 28 -15.56 10.65 -6.01
N GLN A 29 -16.27 11.08 -7.07
CA GLN A 29 -16.81 12.44 -7.20
C GLN A 29 -15.74 13.54 -7.10
N ARG A 30 -14.54 13.27 -7.60
CA ARG A 30 -13.42 14.23 -7.62
C ARG A 30 -13.02 14.61 -9.04
N CYS A 31 -12.45 15.80 -9.17
CA CYS A 31 -11.88 16.32 -10.40
C CYS A 31 -10.54 17.02 -10.10
N LEU A 32 -9.63 17.01 -11.07
CA LEU A 32 -8.39 17.77 -11.03
C LEU A 32 -8.57 19.13 -11.70
N SER A 33 -7.86 20.15 -11.19
CA SER A 33 -7.76 21.44 -11.87
C SER A 33 -6.99 21.31 -13.18
N GLU A 34 -7.13 22.27 -14.10
CA GLU A 34 -6.40 22.25 -15.38
C GLU A 34 -4.88 22.19 -15.18
N ALA A 35 -4.36 22.95 -14.21
CA ALA A 35 -2.94 22.91 -13.85
C ALA A 35 -2.49 21.52 -13.36
N GLN A 36 -3.29 20.88 -12.50
CA GLN A 36 -3.00 19.52 -12.02
C GLN A 36 -3.09 18.48 -13.16
N GLN A 37 -4.04 18.64 -14.09
CA GLN A 37 -4.13 17.77 -15.25
C GLN A 37 -2.90 17.86 -16.15
N GLN A 38 -2.38 19.08 -16.38
CA GLN A 38 -1.18 19.27 -17.18
C GLN A 38 0.05 18.59 -16.55
N VAL A 39 0.20 18.72 -15.23
CA VAL A 39 1.28 18.08 -14.46
C VAL A 39 1.21 16.56 -14.54
N VAL A 40 0.02 15.98 -14.41
CA VAL A 40 -0.17 14.53 -14.51
C VAL A 40 0.04 14.03 -15.94
N GLN A 41 -0.37 14.81 -16.95
CA GLN A 41 -0.14 14.49 -18.35
C GLN A 41 1.36 14.43 -18.67
N GLU A 42 2.16 15.37 -18.14
CA GLU A 42 3.61 15.36 -18.25
C GLU A 42 4.22 14.12 -17.58
N ALA A 43 3.74 13.72 -16.41
CA ALA A 43 4.18 12.50 -15.74
C ALA A 43 3.85 11.24 -16.55
N PHE A 44 2.66 11.16 -17.14
CA PHE A 44 2.25 10.02 -17.98
C PHE A 44 3.01 9.92 -19.29
N ALA A 45 3.56 11.02 -19.81
CA ALA A 45 4.49 10.97 -20.94
C ALA A 45 5.80 10.24 -20.59
N GLY A 46 6.20 10.26 -19.31
CA GLY A 46 7.37 9.51 -18.81
C GLY A 46 7.07 8.06 -18.44
N CYS A 47 5.90 7.77 -17.86
CA CYS A 47 5.46 6.41 -17.52
C CYS A 47 3.94 6.25 -17.67
N SER A 48 3.51 5.34 -18.55
CA SER A 48 2.09 5.09 -18.84
C SER A 48 1.62 3.69 -18.45
N SER A 49 2.30 3.03 -17.50
CA SER A 49 1.84 1.73 -17.02
C SER A 49 0.51 1.88 -16.25
N PRO A 50 -0.47 0.98 -16.41
CA PRO A 50 -1.74 1.07 -15.68
C PRO A 50 -1.58 1.15 -14.15
N LEU A 51 -0.55 0.50 -13.60
CA LEU A 51 -0.22 0.57 -12.18
C LEU A 51 0.26 1.96 -11.77
N TYR A 52 1.09 2.61 -12.59
CA TYR A 52 1.52 3.98 -12.37
C TYR A 52 0.33 4.94 -12.38
N VAL A 53 -0.59 4.80 -13.34
CA VAL A 53 -1.83 5.59 -13.39
C VAL A 53 -2.65 5.42 -12.11
N ARG A 54 -2.80 4.19 -11.59
CA ARG A 54 -3.50 3.93 -10.32
C ARG A 54 -2.80 4.56 -9.11
N LEU A 55 -1.46 4.52 -9.06
CA LEU A 55 -0.68 5.13 -7.98
C LEU A 55 -0.80 6.66 -7.99
N ILE A 56 -0.63 7.31 -9.15
CA ILE A 56 -0.82 8.75 -9.29
C ILE A 56 -2.26 9.14 -8.98
N THR A 57 -3.24 8.33 -9.39
CA THR A 57 -4.64 8.56 -9.02
C THR A 57 -4.84 8.47 -7.50
N ALA A 58 -4.23 7.48 -6.84
CA ALA A 58 -4.31 7.34 -5.38
C ALA A 58 -3.71 8.54 -4.64
N ASP A 59 -2.58 9.07 -5.12
CA ASP A 59 -1.98 10.30 -4.59
C ASP A 59 -2.85 11.54 -4.87
N ALA A 60 -3.36 11.66 -6.09
CA ALA A 60 -4.20 12.78 -6.53
C ALA A 60 -5.55 12.86 -5.78
N ARG A 61 -6.02 11.75 -5.21
CA ARG A 61 -7.15 11.73 -4.25
C ARG A 61 -6.84 12.42 -2.92
N SER A 62 -5.61 12.85 -2.66
CA SER A 62 -5.33 13.71 -1.50
C SER A 62 -5.34 15.21 -1.87
N TRP A 63 -5.26 15.54 -3.16
CA TRP A 63 -5.05 16.92 -3.62
C TRP A 63 -6.33 17.76 -3.58
N THR A 64 -6.22 18.92 -2.95
CA THR A 64 -7.18 20.02 -3.05
C THR A 64 -6.85 20.92 -4.25
N SER A 65 -7.77 21.79 -4.65
CA SER A 65 -7.52 22.77 -5.71
C SER A 65 -6.42 23.78 -5.39
N MET A 66 -6.05 23.93 -4.11
CA MET A 66 -4.99 24.81 -3.62
C MET A 66 -3.60 24.16 -3.63
N ASN A 67 -3.52 22.84 -3.85
CA ASN A 67 -2.22 22.17 -3.93
C ASN A 67 -1.54 22.55 -5.25
N ASN A 68 -0.43 23.29 -5.15
CA ASN A 68 0.51 23.51 -6.24
C ASN A 68 1.38 22.26 -6.38
N VAL A 69 1.01 21.40 -7.32
CA VAL A 69 1.77 20.19 -7.66
C VAL A 69 2.66 20.52 -8.84
N GLU A 70 3.94 20.17 -8.76
CA GLU A 70 4.88 20.31 -9.87
C GLU A 70 5.18 18.94 -10.48
N ALA A 71 5.44 18.86 -11.79
CA ALA A 71 5.79 17.58 -12.43
C ALA A 71 7.05 16.95 -11.82
N SER A 72 8.00 17.79 -11.38
CA SER A 72 9.19 17.39 -10.64
C SER A 72 8.90 16.71 -9.29
N SER A 73 7.73 16.98 -8.70
CA SER A 73 7.31 16.39 -7.42
C SER A 73 6.67 15.02 -7.58
N LEU A 74 6.26 14.64 -8.81
CA LEU A 74 5.70 13.33 -9.09
C LEU A 74 6.83 12.31 -9.26
N PRO A 75 6.73 11.13 -8.61
CA PRO A 75 7.72 10.08 -8.76
C PRO A 75 7.81 9.61 -10.22
N SER A 76 9.01 9.51 -10.77
CA SER A 76 9.22 9.18 -12.20
C SER A 76 9.04 7.71 -12.55
N GLY A 77 8.96 6.83 -11.56
CA GLY A 77 8.84 5.38 -11.74
C GLY A 77 7.89 4.75 -10.73
N VAL A 78 7.46 3.52 -11.05
CA VAL A 78 6.50 2.76 -10.22
C VAL A 78 7.05 2.51 -8.82
N LYS A 79 8.34 2.19 -8.67
CA LYS A 79 8.94 1.89 -7.35
C LYS A 79 9.03 3.13 -6.47
N GLU A 80 9.44 4.25 -7.05
CA GLU A 80 9.51 5.55 -6.39
C GLU A 80 8.10 5.98 -5.96
N CYS A 81 7.10 5.75 -6.84
CA CYS A 81 5.72 6.06 -6.54
C CYS A 81 5.15 5.21 -5.42
N ILE A 82 5.45 3.90 -5.39
CA ILE A 82 5.10 3.03 -4.25
C ILE A 82 5.76 3.53 -2.97
N ASN A 83 7.05 3.88 -2.99
CA ASN A 83 7.72 4.39 -1.79
C ASN A 83 7.10 5.70 -1.30
N SER A 84 6.80 6.63 -2.19
CA SER A 84 6.13 7.88 -1.85
C SER A 84 4.74 7.66 -1.24
N PHE A 85 3.96 6.74 -1.81
CA PHE A 85 2.68 6.30 -1.25
C PHE A 85 2.85 5.73 0.17
N LEU A 86 3.84 4.85 0.37
CA LEU A 86 4.14 4.26 1.69
C LEU A 86 4.63 5.30 2.70
N ASP A 87 5.43 6.29 2.27
CA ASP A 87 5.86 7.41 3.11
C ASP A 87 4.65 8.22 3.60
N GLN A 88 3.69 8.48 2.71
CA GLN A 88 2.47 9.21 3.07
C GLN A 88 1.60 8.40 4.05
N LEU A 89 1.48 7.09 3.83
CA LEU A 89 0.74 6.20 4.72
C LEU A 89 1.35 6.17 6.13
N GLU A 90 2.68 6.07 6.22
CA GLU A 90 3.43 6.13 7.49
C GLU A 90 3.24 7.48 8.20
N LYS A 91 3.22 8.60 7.47
CA LYS A 91 2.95 9.92 8.04
C LYS A 91 1.53 10.04 8.59
N THR A 92 0.55 9.43 7.93
CA THR A 92 -0.87 9.54 8.30
C THR A 92 -1.23 8.66 9.49
N HIS A 93 -0.76 7.41 9.54
CA HIS A 93 -1.21 6.42 10.53
C HIS A 93 -0.19 6.11 11.63
N GLY A 94 1.04 6.58 11.50
CA GLY A 94 2.14 6.22 12.39
C GLY A 94 3.12 5.29 11.70
N ARG A 95 4.41 5.61 11.82
CA ARG A 95 5.47 4.91 11.08
C ARG A 95 5.64 3.48 11.57
N THR A 96 5.57 3.26 12.88
CA THR A 96 5.77 1.93 13.48
C THR A 96 4.60 1.02 13.13
N LEU A 97 3.36 1.49 13.35
CA LEU A 97 2.14 0.77 13.03
C LEU A 97 2.12 0.34 11.56
N VAL A 98 2.34 1.28 10.62
CA VAL A 98 2.33 0.96 9.18
C VAL A 98 3.48 0.03 8.83
N SER A 99 4.70 0.34 9.26
CA SER A 99 5.86 -0.47 8.89
C SER A 99 5.74 -1.91 9.38
N HIS A 100 5.22 -2.13 10.59
CA HIS A 100 5.05 -3.48 11.15
C HIS A 100 3.88 -4.21 10.48
N SER A 101 2.73 -3.54 10.28
CA SER A 101 1.59 -4.11 9.55
C SER A 101 2.01 -4.62 8.16
N LEU A 102 2.77 -3.80 7.43
CA LEU A 102 3.21 -4.14 6.08
C LEU A 102 4.36 -5.14 6.06
N ALA A 103 5.20 -5.17 7.10
CA ALA A 103 6.20 -6.21 7.26
C ALA A 103 5.54 -7.57 7.49
N TYR A 104 4.56 -7.69 8.41
CA TYR A 104 3.81 -8.92 8.65
C TYR A 104 3.05 -9.37 7.40
N LEU A 105 2.33 -8.45 6.74
CA LEU A 105 1.63 -8.76 5.49
C LEU A 105 2.59 -9.30 4.42
N THR A 106 3.77 -8.71 4.29
CA THR A 106 4.78 -9.10 3.28
C THR A 106 5.50 -10.39 3.64
N ALA A 107 5.67 -10.68 4.93
CA ALA A 107 6.26 -11.91 5.44
C ALA A 107 5.29 -13.10 5.39
N SER A 108 3.98 -12.83 5.41
CA SER A 108 2.93 -13.86 5.32
C SER A 108 2.96 -14.59 3.98
N ILE A 109 2.71 -15.90 4.02
CA ILE A 109 2.71 -16.75 2.82
C ILE A 109 1.34 -16.68 2.13
N THR A 110 0.26 -16.82 2.90
CA THR A 110 -1.13 -16.91 2.44
C THR A 110 -1.90 -15.59 2.57
N GLY A 111 -1.24 -14.53 3.02
CA GLY A 111 -1.90 -13.31 3.47
C GLY A 111 -2.27 -13.39 4.95
N LEU A 112 -2.96 -12.36 5.43
CA LEU A 112 -3.49 -12.29 6.79
C LEU A 112 -4.94 -11.80 6.73
N SER A 113 -5.81 -12.42 7.51
CA SER A 113 -7.16 -11.92 7.78
C SER A 113 -7.12 -10.70 8.70
N ASP A 114 -8.25 -10.01 8.85
CA ASP A 114 -8.35 -8.87 9.76
C ASP A 114 -8.02 -9.26 11.21
N ASN A 115 -8.55 -10.40 11.66
CA ASN A 115 -8.30 -10.88 13.03
C ASN A 115 -6.82 -11.23 13.23
N GLU A 116 -6.20 -11.95 12.28
CA GLU A 116 -4.80 -12.32 12.38
C GLU A 116 -3.88 -11.10 12.38
N MET A 117 -4.19 -10.10 11.56
CA MET A 117 -3.45 -8.83 11.55
C MET A 117 -3.60 -8.08 12.87
N GLU A 118 -4.82 -7.97 13.40
CA GLU A 118 -5.08 -7.31 14.68
C GLU A 118 -4.40 -8.03 15.84
N ASP A 119 -4.45 -9.36 15.86
CA ASP A 119 -3.87 -10.17 16.93
C ASP A 119 -2.33 -10.11 16.87
N VAL A 120 -1.68 -10.29 15.71
CA VAL A 120 -0.21 -10.23 15.61
C VAL A 120 0.33 -8.84 15.96
N LEU A 121 -0.37 -7.77 15.57
CA LEU A 121 0.00 -6.41 15.95
C LEU A 121 -0.27 -6.09 17.43
N SER A 122 -1.20 -6.82 18.06
CA SER A 122 -1.44 -6.70 19.50
C SER A 122 -0.33 -7.34 20.34
N LEU A 123 0.46 -8.24 19.75
CA LEU A 123 1.63 -8.84 20.39
C LEU A 123 2.91 -8.01 20.21
N ASP A 124 2.83 -6.93 19.44
CA ASP A 124 3.98 -6.09 19.10
C ASP A 124 4.04 -4.86 20.01
N ASP A 125 4.90 -4.93 21.04
CA ASP A 125 5.07 -3.86 22.02
C ASP A 125 5.41 -2.50 21.40
N ALA A 126 6.17 -2.48 20.30
CA ALA A 126 6.53 -1.24 19.62
C ALA A 126 5.30 -0.60 18.96
N VAL A 127 4.43 -1.41 18.35
CA VAL A 127 3.16 -0.96 17.77
C VAL A 127 2.24 -0.44 18.86
N LEU A 128 2.06 -1.20 19.95
CA LEU A 128 1.20 -0.77 21.07
C LEU A 128 1.71 0.53 21.70
N SER A 129 3.03 0.66 21.88
CA SER A 129 3.63 1.88 22.42
C SER A 129 3.33 3.11 21.54
N GLU A 130 3.39 2.99 20.22
CA GLU A 130 3.06 4.08 19.29
C GLU A 130 1.56 4.41 19.33
N VAL A 131 0.70 3.40 19.28
CA VAL A 131 -0.77 3.58 19.22
C VAL A 131 -1.33 4.23 20.49
N TYR A 132 -0.80 3.85 21.65
CA TYR A 132 -1.31 4.33 22.94
C TYR A 132 -0.54 5.52 23.52
N ALA A 133 0.65 5.84 23.02
CA ALA A 133 1.43 7.05 23.34
C ALA A 133 1.47 7.38 24.85
N ASN A 134 1.83 6.40 25.68
CA ASN A 134 1.91 6.50 27.15
C ASN A 134 0.58 6.64 27.90
N ARG A 135 -0.56 6.31 27.26
CA ARG A 135 -1.83 6.15 27.98
C ARG A 135 -1.87 4.78 28.67
N PRO A 136 -2.36 4.71 29.92
CA PRO A 136 -2.49 3.44 30.63
C PRO A 136 -3.44 2.53 29.87
N MET A 137 -2.94 1.37 29.45
CA MET A 137 -3.75 0.33 28.81
C MET A 137 -4.35 -0.57 29.87
N ILE A 138 -5.69 -0.69 29.87
CA ILE A 138 -6.39 -1.69 30.70
C ILE A 138 -6.34 -3.07 30.00
N ILE A 139 -6.25 -3.08 28.67
CA ILE A 139 -6.14 -4.27 27.81
C ILE A 139 -5.13 -3.94 26.70
N SER A 140 -4.07 -4.74 26.57
CA SER A 140 -3.05 -4.62 25.51
C SER A 140 -3.55 -5.25 24.22
N ARG A 141 -4.54 -4.63 23.56
CA ARG A 141 -5.05 -5.08 22.26
C ARG A 141 -5.12 -3.91 21.30
N LEU A 142 -4.62 -4.08 20.08
CA LEU A 142 -4.74 -3.07 19.04
C LEU A 142 -6.22 -2.74 18.80
N PRO A 143 -6.62 -1.45 18.80
CA PRO A 143 -7.95 -1.06 18.36
C PRO A 143 -8.18 -1.50 16.90
N PRO A 144 -9.25 -2.24 16.57
CA PRO A 144 -9.51 -2.72 15.20
C PRO A 144 -9.45 -1.63 14.13
N VAL A 145 -9.91 -0.43 14.50
CA VAL A 145 -9.93 0.74 13.63
C VAL A 145 -8.54 1.15 13.13
N SER A 146 -7.46 0.85 13.86
CA SER A 146 -6.10 1.20 13.49
C SER A 146 -5.68 0.48 12.20
N TRP A 147 -5.89 -0.83 12.14
CA TRP A 147 -5.62 -1.62 10.93
C TRP A 147 -6.64 -1.30 9.82
N GLN A 148 -7.92 -1.16 10.16
CA GLN A 148 -8.97 -0.90 9.16
C GLN A 148 -8.72 0.37 8.36
N LYS A 149 -8.20 1.44 8.98
CA LYS A 149 -7.84 2.68 8.29
C LYS A 149 -6.69 2.49 7.31
N ILE A 150 -5.62 1.80 7.72
CA ILE A 150 -4.48 1.48 6.85
C ILE A 150 -4.95 0.63 5.67
N LYS A 151 -5.74 -0.42 5.94
CA LYS A 151 -6.30 -1.29 4.90
C LYS A 151 -7.18 -0.52 3.92
N TYR A 152 -8.00 0.40 4.40
CA TYR A 152 -8.88 1.23 3.56
C TYR A 152 -8.08 2.12 2.60
N ASP A 153 -7.01 2.74 3.08
CA ASP A 153 -6.14 3.59 2.25
C ASP A 153 -5.34 2.76 1.23
N MET A 154 -5.12 1.47 1.52
CA MET A 154 -4.45 0.53 0.64
C MET A 154 -5.38 -0.32 -0.24
N ARG A 155 -6.69 -0.07 -0.23
CA ARG A 155 -7.71 -0.91 -0.88
C ARG A 155 -7.43 -1.24 -2.35
N ASP A 156 -6.78 -0.34 -3.07
CA ASP A 156 -6.44 -0.52 -4.49
C ASP A 156 -5.28 -1.49 -4.75
N PHE A 157 -4.46 -1.70 -3.72
CA PHE A 157 -3.19 -2.43 -3.78
C PHE A 157 -3.23 -3.75 -3.02
N LEU A 158 -4.36 -4.05 -2.37
CA LEU A 158 -4.65 -5.31 -1.72
C LEU A 158 -5.67 -6.11 -2.51
N VAL A 159 -5.54 -7.42 -2.48
CA VAL A 159 -6.51 -8.38 -2.98
C VAL A 159 -6.94 -9.29 -1.86
N THR A 160 -8.20 -9.69 -1.92
CA THR A 160 -8.77 -10.67 -1.00
C THR A 160 -8.63 -12.07 -1.56
N ARG A 161 -8.29 -13.03 -0.70
CA ARG A 161 -8.20 -14.45 -1.03
C ARG A 161 -8.92 -15.26 0.05
N GLU A 162 -9.49 -16.39 -0.35
CA GLU A 162 -9.96 -17.39 0.61
C GLU A 162 -8.83 -18.37 0.90
N CYS A 163 -8.49 -18.54 2.16
CA CYS A 163 -7.52 -19.50 2.64
C CYS A 163 -8.07 -20.17 3.90
N GLU A 164 -8.22 -21.51 3.86
CA GLU A 164 -8.71 -22.30 5.01
C GLU A 164 -10.06 -21.83 5.59
N GLY A 165 -10.95 -21.31 4.74
CA GLY A 165 -12.26 -20.78 5.15
C GLY A 165 -12.20 -19.37 5.75
N LEU A 166 -11.03 -18.74 5.76
CA LEU A 166 -10.83 -17.35 6.16
C LEU A 166 -10.56 -16.46 4.94
N THR A 167 -11.03 -15.23 5.06
CA THR A 167 -10.78 -14.17 4.09
C THR A 167 -9.49 -13.46 4.46
N THR A 168 -8.42 -13.69 3.69
CA THR A 168 -7.11 -13.07 3.90
C THR A 168 -6.85 -11.96 2.88
N PHE A 169 -5.99 -11.01 3.26
CA PHE A 169 -5.53 -9.93 2.40
C PHE A 169 -4.10 -10.19 1.94
N TYR A 170 -3.82 -9.86 0.68
CA TYR A 170 -2.51 -10.03 0.06
C TYR A 170 -2.20 -8.88 -0.89
N TRP A 171 -0.93 -8.68 -1.22
CA TRP A 171 -0.52 -7.69 -2.22
C TRP A 171 -1.05 -8.03 -3.61
N ASN A 172 -1.65 -7.04 -4.28
CA ASN A 172 -2.17 -7.20 -5.63
C ASN A 172 -1.05 -7.38 -6.67
N HIS A 173 -0.02 -6.54 -6.59
CA HIS A 173 1.05 -6.50 -7.58
C HIS A 173 2.40 -6.96 -7.00
N ARG A 174 3.14 -7.77 -7.75
CA ARG A 174 4.47 -8.27 -7.36
C ARG A 174 5.46 -7.14 -7.01
N ILE A 175 5.41 -6.01 -7.73
CA ILE A 175 6.29 -4.86 -7.47
C ILE A 175 6.05 -4.24 -6.08
N PHE A 176 4.82 -4.32 -5.55
CA PHE A 176 4.55 -3.93 -4.16
C PHE A 176 5.23 -4.86 -3.17
N ILE A 177 5.17 -6.18 -3.42
CA ILE A 177 5.86 -7.18 -2.59
C ILE A 177 7.37 -6.92 -2.58
N GLU A 178 7.97 -6.71 -3.75
CA GLU A 178 9.42 -6.46 -3.86
C GLU A 178 9.83 -5.16 -3.18
N THR A 179 9.06 -4.09 -3.38
CA THR A 179 9.31 -2.79 -2.75
C THR A 179 9.14 -2.87 -1.23
N ALA A 180 8.07 -3.50 -0.74
CA ALA A 180 7.81 -3.69 0.69
C ALA A 180 8.86 -4.60 1.34
N LYS A 181 9.31 -5.67 0.67
CA LYS A 181 10.42 -6.52 1.14
C LYS A 181 11.70 -5.70 1.30
N THR A 182 12.03 -4.88 0.31
CA THR A 182 13.22 -4.03 0.34
C THR A 182 13.11 -2.97 1.45
N ARG A 183 11.94 -2.38 1.62
CA ARG A 183 11.73 -1.29 2.58
C ARG A 183 11.66 -1.79 4.03
N TYR A 184 10.98 -2.90 4.28
CA TYR A 184 10.61 -3.34 5.64
C TYR A 184 11.32 -4.60 6.12
N LEU A 185 11.92 -5.40 5.22
CA LEU A 185 12.51 -6.71 5.52
C LEU A 185 13.95 -6.88 4.99
N ASN A 186 14.60 -5.80 4.56
CA ASN A 186 15.99 -5.86 4.06
C ASN A 186 17.01 -6.04 5.19
N ASP A 187 16.74 -5.47 6.37
CA ASP A 187 17.55 -5.72 7.56
C ASP A 187 17.29 -7.14 8.10
N GLU A 188 18.35 -7.93 8.27
CA GLU A 188 18.24 -9.32 8.67
C GLU A 188 17.65 -9.48 10.09
N THR A 189 18.02 -8.60 11.01
CA THR A 189 17.54 -8.63 12.40
C THR A 189 16.04 -8.37 12.44
N ARG A 190 15.59 -7.30 11.78
CA ARG A 190 14.17 -6.95 11.64
C ARG A 190 13.40 -8.07 10.95
N ARG A 191 13.93 -8.64 9.86
CA ARG A 191 13.28 -9.74 9.16
C ARG A 191 13.09 -10.96 10.06
N LYS A 192 14.12 -11.35 10.84
CA LYS A 192 14.00 -12.45 11.82
C LYS A 192 12.96 -12.14 12.90
N LEU A 193 12.95 -10.92 13.41
CA LEU A 193 11.95 -10.47 14.41
C LEU A 193 10.52 -10.61 13.87
N ILE A 194 10.26 -10.11 12.67
CA ILE A 194 8.92 -10.17 12.05
C ILE A 194 8.49 -11.62 11.78
N HIS A 195 9.39 -12.46 11.27
CA HIS A 195 9.08 -13.88 11.07
C HIS A 195 8.88 -14.62 12.40
N ALA A 196 9.62 -14.28 13.45
CA ALA A 196 9.45 -14.85 14.78
C ALA A 196 8.09 -14.45 15.37
N GLY A 197 7.73 -13.16 15.36
CA GLY A 197 6.43 -12.70 15.85
C GLY A 197 5.24 -13.33 15.11
N LEU A 198 5.37 -13.51 13.78
CA LEU A 198 4.36 -14.24 13.01
C LEU A 198 4.31 -15.72 13.39
N ALA A 199 5.48 -16.37 13.58
CA ALA A 199 5.53 -17.78 13.98
C ALA A 199 4.96 -17.99 15.38
N ASP A 200 5.27 -17.11 16.33
CA ASP A 200 4.75 -17.18 17.70
C ASP A 200 3.22 -17.09 17.69
N TYR A 201 2.67 -16.13 16.94
CA TYR A 201 1.22 -15.99 16.72
C TYR A 201 0.57 -17.21 16.04
N MET A 202 1.25 -17.86 15.11
CA MET A 202 0.68 -19.04 14.44
C MET A 202 0.78 -20.31 15.30
N LEU A 203 1.73 -20.35 16.25
CA LEU A 203 1.99 -21.52 17.09
C LEU A 203 1.32 -21.49 18.46
N GLY A 204 0.75 -20.37 18.89
CA GLY A 204 0.14 -20.27 20.23
C GLY A 204 1.12 -19.89 21.33
N THR A 205 2.32 -19.40 21.01
CA THR A 205 3.46 -19.33 21.96
C THR A 205 3.73 -17.93 22.52
N TRP A 206 2.75 -17.04 22.48
CA TRP A 206 2.84 -15.65 22.94
C TRP A 206 2.41 -15.43 24.39
#